data_AF-A0A419N615-F1
#
_entry.id   AF-A0A419N615-F1
#
_cell.length_a   1.000
_cell.length_b   1.000
_cell.length_c   1.000
_cell.angle_alpha   90.00
_cell.angle_beta   90.00
_cell.angle_gamma   90.00
#
_symmetry.space_group_name_H-M   'P 1'
#
loop_
_entity.id
_entity.type
_entity.pdbx_description
1 polymer ?
#
loop_
_entity_poly.entity_id
_entity_poly.type
_entity_poly.pdbx_seq_one_letter_code
_entity_poly.pdbx_strand_id
1 'polypeptide(L)'
;MINLSRRRWILGTAGVMVAGIGSQMLGGGVFATLAHAAPPLASAVTMPDNFMALSKQLTGMDALEPHLGQALYSWLHQSQNNVQNAQLDTQLNALSALITTHSNVVCDDLHQLLAAQPAEMAQLYQQLVSGWYLGVVGQPGGQKCIGFENIVSYQLLKNNLLPPSYAPGEPNFWVNKPAAPQQNSTEVIAHG
;
A
#
# COMPACT_ATOMS: atom_id res chain seq x y z
N MET A 1 -14.17 -18.71 -52.87
CA MET A 1 -13.59 -18.69 -51.50
C MET A 1 -12.29 -17.89 -51.55
N ILE A 2 -12.30 -16.66 -51.01
CA ILE A 2 -11.14 -15.75 -51.04
C ILE A 2 -10.71 -15.53 -49.59
N ASN A 3 -9.53 -16.03 -49.24
CA ASN A 3 -8.98 -15.98 -47.90
C ASN A 3 -8.28 -14.62 -47.70
N LEU A 4 -8.95 -13.69 -47.00
CA LEU A 4 -8.42 -12.35 -46.74
C LEU A 4 -7.52 -12.37 -45.51
N SER A 5 -6.21 -12.26 -45.75
CA SER A 5 -5.16 -12.30 -44.74
C SER A 5 -5.15 -11.05 -43.84
N ARG A 6 -5.06 -11.29 -42.52
CA ARG A 6 -5.03 -10.31 -41.43
C ARG A 6 -3.92 -9.24 -41.56
N ARG A 7 -2.91 -9.48 -42.40
CA ARG A 7 -1.81 -8.56 -42.68
C ARG A 7 -2.21 -7.27 -43.39
N ARG A 8 -3.34 -7.23 -44.10
CA ARG A 8 -3.74 -6.05 -44.88
C ARG A 8 -4.48 -4.98 -44.06
N TRP A 9 -4.82 -5.27 -42.80
CA TRP A 9 -5.45 -4.30 -41.90
C TRP A 9 -4.45 -3.40 -41.15
N ILE A 10 -3.18 -3.80 -41.04
CA ILE A 10 -2.16 -3.02 -40.28
C ILE A 10 -1.48 -1.94 -41.14
N LEU A 11 -1.66 -1.96 -42.46
CA LEU A 11 -1.10 -0.96 -43.39
C LEU A 11 -2.08 0.19 -43.74
N GLY A 12 -3.21 0.29 -43.03
CA GLY A 12 -4.34 1.17 -43.38
C GLY A 12 -4.49 2.47 -42.59
N THR A 13 -3.47 2.92 -41.85
CA THR A 13 -3.52 4.23 -41.14
C THR A 13 -2.30 5.08 -41.46
N ALA A 14 -2.16 5.45 -42.73
CA ALA A 14 -1.36 6.59 -43.17
C ALA A 14 -2.32 7.68 -43.66
N GLY A 15 -3.01 8.30 -42.71
CA GLY A 15 -3.85 9.48 -42.93
C GLY A 15 -3.02 10.73 -42.76
N VAL A 16 -2.65 11.34 -43.87
CA VAL A 16 -1.94 12.61 -44.01
C VAL A 16 -2.75 13.74 -43.36
N MET A 17 -2.21 14.38 -42.31
CA MET A 17 -2.63 15.74 -41.92
C MET A 17 -1.59 16.72 -42.47
N VAL A 18 -1.96 17.44 -43.53
CA VAL A 18 -1.19 18.56 -44.06
C VAL A 18 -2.05 19.82 -43.98
N ALA A 19 -1.39 20.88 -43.51
CA ALA A 19 -1.68 22.30 -43.66
C ALA A 19 -2.79 22.92 -42.79
N GLY A 20 -2.35 23.40 -41.62
CA GLY A 20 -2.83 24.65 -41.03
C GLY A 20 -1.61 25.46 -40.57
N ILE A 21 -0.87 26.04 -41.51
CA ILE A 21 0.22 26.99 -41.22
C ILE A 21 -0.43 28.30 -40.78
N GLY A 22 -0.39 28.54 -39.48
CA GLY A 22 -0.65 29.82 -38.84
C GLY A 22 0.54 30.21 -37.98
N SER A 23 1.72 30.33 -38.59
CA SER A 23 2.80 31.17 -38.05
C SER A 23 2.19 32.59 -37.93
N GLN A 24 2.30 33.37 -36.88
CA GLN A 24 3.45 33.67 -36.04
C GLN A 24 2.99 34.74 -35.04
N MET A 25 3.32 34.61 -33.76
CA MET A 25 3.91 35.70 -32.99
C MET A 25 4.28 35.26 -31.57
N LEU A 26 5.55 35.50 -31.23
CA LEU A 26 6.12 35.61 -29.89
C LEU A 26 6.46 34.30 -29.16
N GLY A 27 7.64 33.78 -29.50
CA GLY A 27 8.72 33.55 -28.52
C GLY A 27 8.54 32.48 -27.46
N GLY A 28 9.30 31.40 -27.59
CA GLY A 28 9.73 30.60 -26.43
C GLY A 28 9.61 29.09 -26.60
N GLY A 29 10.74 28.44 -26.87
CA GLY A 29 11.10 27.12 -26.33
C GLY A 29 10.16 25.94 -26.58
N VAL A 30 10.46 25.15 -27.62
CA VAL A 30 10.01 23.76 -27.81
C VAL A 30 10.66 22.75 -26.83
N PHE A 31 11.12 23.24 -25.67
CA PHE A 31 11.64 22.41 -24.57
C PHE A 31 11.00 22.86 -23.26
N ALA A 32 9.68 22.68 -23.14
CA ALA A 32 8.99 22.88 -21.88
C ALA A 32 8.28 21.59 -21.50
N THR A 33 8.81 20.98 -20.43
CA THR A 33 8.13 20.08 -19.50
C THR A 33 7.77 18.68 -20.00
N LEU A 34 8.68 17.74 -19.77
CA LEU A 34 8.30 16.44 -19.22
C LEU A 34 7.61 16.69 -17.87
N ALA A 35 6.33 17.04 -17.91
CA ALA A 35 5.48 17.03 -16.73
C ALA A 35 5.42 15.57 -16.27
N HIS A 36 6.22 15.24 -15.27
CA HIS A 36 5.95 14.07 -14.46
C HIS A 36 4.51 14.23 -13.98
N ALA A 37 3.62 13.34 -14.40
CA ALA A 37 2.28 13.26 -13.86
C ALA A 37 2.41 12.84 -12.38
N ALA A 38 2.71 13.81 -11.51
CA ALA A 38 2.44 13.67 -10.11
C ALA A 38 0.92 13.49 -10.01
N PRO A 39 0.42 12.39 -9.42
CA PRO A 39 -1.01 12.26 -9.18
C PRO A 39 -1.46 13.53 -8.45
N PRO A 40 -2.66 14.08 -8.76
CA PRO A 40 -3.16 15.22 -8.03
C PRO A 40 -3.14 14.83 -6.55
N LEU A 41 -2.35 15.58 -5.76
CA LEU A 41 -2.37 15.46 -4.32
C LEU A 41 -3.76 15.95 -3.91
N ALA A 42 -4.74 15.04 -3.91
CA ALA A 42 -5.99 15.21 -3.18
C ALA A 42 -5.57 15.73 -1.81
N SER A 43 -6.08 16.91 -1.42
CA SER A 43 -5.69 17.65 -0.23
C SER A 43 -5.31 16.69 0.89
N ALA A 44 -4.00 16.50 1.07
CA ALA A 44 -3.51 15.41 1.90
C ALA A 44 -3.91 15.76 3.33
N VAL A 45 -4.88 15.00 3.88
CA VAL A 45 -5.29 15.13 5.27
C VAL A 45 -4.02 14.95 6.11
N THR A 46 -3.68 15.93 6.94
CA THR A 46 -2.48 15.85 7.77
C THR A 46 -2.57 14.64 8.68
N MET A 47 -1.67 13.67 8.50
CA MET A 47 -1.63 12.46 9.31
C MET A 47 -1.04 12.78 10.69
N PRO A 48 -1.74 12.41 11.78
CA PRO A 48 -1.23 12.53 13.13
C PRO A 48 -0.03 11.59 13.41
N ASP A 49 0.94 12.03 14.22
CA ASP A 49 2.13 11.21 14.56
C ASP A 49 1.78 9.92 15.35
N ASN A 50 0.71 9.98 16.17
CA ASN A 50 0.23 8.82 16.94
C ASN A 50 -0.27 7.69 16.03
N PHE A 51 -0.75 7.99 14.82
CA PHE A 51 -1.18 6.97 13.86
C PHE A 51 -0.01 6.07 13.44
N MET A 52 1.15 6.66 13.18
CA MET A 52 2.35 5.90 12.82
C MET A 52 2.85 5.06 13.99
N ALA A 53 2.82 5.61 15.21
CA ALA A 53 3.18 4.86 16.42
C ALA A 53 2.27 3.63 16.64
N LEU A 54 0.95 3.81 16.52
CA LEU A 54 -0.03 2.72 16.55
C LEU A 54 0.28 1.68 15.46
N SER A 55 0.52 2.14 14.23
CA SER A 55 0.78 1.26 13.09
C SER A 55 2.02 0.40 13.30
N LYS A 56 3.09 0.95 13.88
CA LYS A 56 4.29 0.19 14.25
C LYS A 56 3.99 -0.87 15.30
N GLN A 57 3.22 -0.52 16.33
CA GLN A 57 2.81 -1.46 17.36
C GLN A 57 1.93 -2.59 16.78
N LEU A 58 1.04 -2.26 15.85
CA LEU A 58 0.13 -3.22 15.21
C LEU A 58 0.87 -4.20 14.29
N THR A 59 1.86 -3.73 13.55
CA THR A 59 2.60 -4.51 12.56
C THR A 59 3.86 -5.19 13.12
N GLY A 60 4.34 -4.74 14.28
CA GLY A 60 5.60 -5.18 14.88
C GLY A 60 6.84 -4.72 14.10
N MET A 61 6.71 -3.70 13.24
CA MET A 61 7.82 -3.20 12.41
C MET A 61 8.46 -1.94 12.99
N ASP A 62 9.79 -1.90 12.98
CA ASP A 62 10.55 -0.72 13.43
C ASP A 62 10.41 0.46 12.47
N ALA A 63 10.39 0.18 11.17
CA ALA A 63 10.33 1.15 10.09
C ALA A 63 9.14 0.83 9.18
N LEU A 64 8.19 1.76 9.12
CA LEU A 64 7.05 1.72 8.20
C LEU A 64 7.22 2.80 7.13
N GLU A 65 6.66 2.53 5.95
CA GLU A 65 6.75 3.46 4.83
C GLU A 65 5.74 4.61 5.01
N PRO A 66 6.20 5.88 5.04
CA PRO A 66 5.34 7.01 5.40
C PRO A 66 4.28 7.35 4.35
N HIS A 67 4.52 7.13 3.05
CA HIS A 67 3.54 7.40 2.00
C HIS A 67 2.36 6.41 2.05
N LEU A 68 2.62 5.14 2.37
CA LEU A 68 1.61 4.12 2.61
C LEU A 68 0.77 4.48 3.83
N GLY A 69 1.42 4.91 4.92
CA GLY A 69 0.72 5.41 6.10
C GLY A 69 -0.21 6.59 5.77
N GLN A 70 0.31 7.57 5.02
CA GLN A 70 -0.45 8.74 4.57
C GLN A 70 -1.61 8.36 3.64
N ALA A 71 -1.41 7.41 2.73
CA ALA A 71 -2.44 6.90 1.82
C ALA A 71 -3.54 6.14 2.59
N LEU A 72 -3.16 5.33 3.58
CA LEU A 72 -4.09 4.62 4.44
C LEU A 72 -4.91 5.59 5.30
N TYR A 73 -4.26 6.55 5.95
CA TYR A 73 -4.93 7.54 6.80
C TYR A 73 -5.88 8.43 5.99
N SER A 74 -5.43 8.92 4.83
CA SER A 74 -6.30 9.72 3.94
C SER A 74 -7.48 8.91 3.42
N TRP A 75 -7.31 7.62 3.13
CA TRP A 75 -8.43 6.75 2.77
C TRP A 75 -9.41 6.55 3.92
N LEU A 76 -8.92 6.28 5.14
CA LEU A 76 -9.78 6.13 6.33
C LEU A 76 -10.61 7.39 6.55
N HIS A 77 -9.97 8.56 6.49
CA HIS A 77 -10.63 9.86 6.63
C HIS A 77 -11.63 10.18 5.50
N GLN A 78 -11.41 9.68 4.27
CA GLN A 78 -12.36 9.84 3.16
C GLN A 78 -13.50 8.82 3.22
N SER A 79 -13.24 7.63 3.74
CA SER A 79 -14.22 6.55 3.84
C SER A 79 -15.29 6.83 4.91
N GLN A 80 -14.94 7.63 5.91
CA GLN A 80 -15.87 8.09 6.93
C GLN A 80 -16.57 9.36 6.47
N ASN A 81 -17.89 9.47 6.69
CA ASN A 81 -18.60 10.72 6.40
C ASN A 81 -18.06 11.83 7.33
N ASN A 82 -18.16 13.09 6.90
CA ASN A 82 -17.62 14.26 7.64
C ASN A 82 -18.00 14.32 9.14
N VAL A 83 -19.14 13.75 9.54
CA VAL A 83 -19.60 13.69 10.94
C VAL A 83 -18.85 12.61 11.75
N GLN A 84 -18.40 11.53 11.12
CA GLN A 84 -17.65 10.44 11.75
C GLN A 84 -16.14 10.72 11.86
N ASN A 85 -15.59 11.75 11.21
CA ASN A 85 -14.14 12.00 11.27
C ASN A 85 -13.62 12.30 12.69
N ALA A 86 -14.40 13.01 13.53
CA ALA A 86 -14.05 13.18 14.95
C ALA A 86 -14.10 11.86 15.74
N GLN A 87 -14.88 10.89 15.26
CA GLN A 87 -14.96 9.55 15.81
C GLN A 87 -13.73 8.71 15.43
N LEU A 88 -13.13 8.94 14.26
CA LEU A 88 -11.93 8.23 13.77
C LEU A 88 -10.78 8.34 14.78
N ASP A 89 -10.41 9.54 15.20
CA ASP A 89 -9.31 9.74 16.15
C ASP A 89 -9.59 9.08 17.51
N THR A 90 -10.86 9.14 17.95
CA THR A 90 -11.31 8.47 19.18
C THR A 90 -11.21 6.95 19.05
N GLN A 91 -11.61 6.40 17.90
CA GLN A 91 -11.53 4.96 17.60
C GLN A 91 -10.07 4.49 17.51
N LEU A 92 -9.18 5.28 16.89
CA LEU A 92 -7.74 4.97 16.85
C LEU A 92 -7.11 4.97 18.24
N ASN A 93 -7.46 5.95 19.08
CA ASN A 93 -6.97 6.02 20.46
C ASN A 93 -7.54 4.89 21.33
N ALA A 94 -8.80 4.51 21.14
CA ALA A 94 -9.38 3.35 21.82
C ALA A 94 -8.68 2.05 21.39
N LEU A 95 -8.40 1.90 20.09
CA LEU A 95 -7.68 0.75 19.56
C LEU A 95 -6.24 0.69 20.10
N SER A 96 -5.50 1.81 20.13
CA SER A 96 -4.15 1.82 20.70
C SER A 96 -4.15 1.48 22.19
N ALA A 97 -5.10 2.01 22.97
CA ALA A 97 -5.25 1.67 24.38
C ALA A 97 -5.55 0.17 24.59
N LEU A 98 -6.40 -0.40 23.74
CA LEU A 98 -6.73 -1.82 23.80
C LEU A 98 -5.50 -2.71 23.50
N ILE A 99 -4.75 -2.40 22.44
CA ILE A 99 -3.56 -3.18 22.06
C ILE A 99 -2.45 -3.01 23.11
N THR A 100 -2.25 -1.81 23.66
CA THR A 100 -1.24 -1.59 24.72
C THR A 100 -1.59 -2.35 26.00
N THR A 101 -2.87 -2.37 26.39
CA THR A 101 -3.37 -3.11 27.56
C THR A 101 -3.20 -4.62 27.41
N HIS A 102 -3.35 -5.14 26.18
CA HIS A 102 -3.30 -6.57 25.87
C HIS A 102 -2.03 -6.97 25.11
N SER A 103 -0.92 -6.27 25.33
CA SER A 103 0.35 -6.48 24.61
C SER A 103 0.98 -7.86 24.83
N ASN A 104 0.58 -8.59 25.88
CA ASN A 104 1.07 -9.93 26.21
C ASN A 104 0.18 -11.08 25.66
N VAL A 105 -0.88 -10.74 24.93
CA VAL A 105 -1.92 -11.69 24.51
C VAL A 105 -1.56 -12.31 23.15
N VAL A 106 -1.73 -13.64 23.02
CA VAL A 106 -1.45 -14.39 21.79
C VAL A 106 -2.59 -14.20 20.77
N CYS A 107 -2.29 -14.32 19.47
CA CYS A 107 -3.16 -14.00 18.33
C CYS A 107 -4.65 -14.42 18.47
N ASP A 108 -4.93 -15.65 18.90
CA ASP A 108 -6.31 -16.17 19.00
C ASP A 108 -7.14 -15.43 20.07
N ASP A 109 -6.51 -15.08 21.18
CA ASP A 109 -7.14 -14.33 22.27
C ASP A 109 -7.40 -12.87 21.86
N LEU A 110 -6.58 -12.29 20.98
CA LEU A 110 -6.80 -10.95 20.42
C LEU A 110 -8.06 -10.95 19.54
N HIS A 111 -8.22 -11.95 18.66
CA HIS A 111 -9.43 -12.06 17.84
C HIS A 111 -10.70 -12.19 18.67
N GLN A 112 -10.68 -12.98 19.75
CA GLN A 112 -11.81 -13.09 20.67
C GLN A 112 -12.09 -11.79 21.40
N LEU A 113 -11.04 -11.08 21.81
CA LEU A 113 -11.17 -9.77 22.46
C LEU A 113 -11.73 -8.71 21.51
N LEU A 114 -11.35 -8.74 20.24
CA LEU A 114 -11.87 -7.86 19.20
C LEU A 114 -13.32 -8.21 18.83
N ALA A 115 -13.71 -9.48 18.92
CA ALA A 115 -15.09 -9.92 18.74
C ALA A 115 -16.03 -9.44 19.87
N ALA A 116 -15.50 -9.17 21.07
CA ALA A 116 -16.25 -8.59 22.18
C ALA A 116 -16.48 -7.07 22.04
N GLN A 117 -15.89 -6.44 21.03
CA GLN A 117 -15.93 -4.99 20.82
C GLN A 117 -16.96 -4.62 19.74
N PRO A 118 -17.31 -3.32 19.61
CA PRO A 118 -18.23 -2.87 18.56
C PRO A 118 -17.74 -3.27 17.17
N ALA A 119 -18.68 -3.65 16.29
CA ALA A 119 -18.38 -4.12 14.94
C ALA A 119 -17.55 -3.10 14.12
N GLU A 120 -17.77 -1.80 14.34
CA GLU A 120 -17.00 -0.72 13.70
C GLU A 120 -15.50 -0.78 14.07
N MET A 121 -15.17 -1.15 15.30
CA MET A 121 -13.78 -1.23 15.74
C MET A 121 -13.07 -2.45 15.15
N ALA A 122 -13.77 -3.59 15.06
CA ALA A 122 -13.26 -4.77 14.37
C ALA A 122 -13.03 -4.50 12.88
N GLN A 123 -13.96 -3.77 12.23
CA GLN A 123 -13.79 -3.34 10.84
C GLN A 123 -12.60 -2.39 10.67
N LEU A 124 -12.45 -1.39 11.56
CA LEU A 124 -11.31 -0.48 11.53
C LEU A 124 -9.99 -1.23 11.63
N TYR A 125 -9.86 -2.13 12.62
CA TYR A 125 -8.69 -2.98 12.77
C TYR A 125 -8.40 -3.79 11.49
N GLN A 126 -9.43 -4.42 10.91
CA GLN A 126 -9.28 -5.21 9.70
C GLN A 126 -8.80 -4.35 8.52
N GLN A 127 -9.32 -3.14 8.36
CA GLN A 127 -8.90 -2.19 7.31
C GLN A 127 -7.46 -1.69 7.52
N LEU A 128 -7.05 -1.47 8.76
CA LEU A 128 -5.67 -1.11 9.12
C LEU A 128 -4.70 -2.25 8.77
N VAL A 129 -4.99 -3.46 9.24
CA VAL A 129 -4.14 -4.63 8.98
C VAL A 129 -4.10 -4.94 7.48
N SER A 130 -5.23 -4.89 6.77
CA SER A 130 -5.26 -5.12 5.33
C SER A 130 -4.50 -4.03 4.57
N GLY A 131 -4.65 -2.77 4.95
CA GLY A 131 -3.94 -1.65 4.35
C GLY A 131 -2.42 -1.78 4.48
N TRP A 132 -1.93 -2.19 5.65
CA TRP A 132 -0.50 -2.37 5.89
C TRP A 132 0.07 -3.62 5.21
N TYR A 133 -0.56 -4.78 5.40
CA TYR A 133 -0.01 -6.06 4.90
C TYR A 133 -0.31 -6.32 3.43
N LEU A 134 -1.48 -5.94 2.94
CA LEU A 134 -1.91 -6.21 1.55
C LEU A 134 -1.82 -4.97 0.67
N GLY A 135 -1.77 -3.76 1.24
CA GLY A 135 -1.87 -2.52 0.47
C GLY A 135 -3.26 -2.27 -0.10
N VAL A 136 -4.27 -2.96 0.41
CA VAL A 136 -5.65 -2.92 -0.08
C VAL A 136 -6.61 -2.60 1.05
N VAL A 137 -7.56 -1.71 0.76
CA VAL A 137 -8.58 -1.22 1.69
C VAL A 137 -9.96 -1.23 1.02
N GLY A 138 -11.02 -1.20 1.80
CA GLY A 138 -12.42 -1.26 1.36
C GLY A 138 -13.06 -2.63 1.57
N GLN A 139 -14.36 -2.69 1.31
CA GLN A 139 -15.16 -3.91 1.38
C GLN A 139 -15.11 -4.67 0.04
N PRO A 140 -15.34 -5.99 0.03
CA PRO A 140 -15.43 -6.78 -1.20
C PRO A 140 -16.36 -6.12 -2.23
N GLY A 141 -15.87 -5.92 -3.45
CA GLY A 141 -16.60 -5.23 -4.53
C GLY A 141 -16.32 -3.73 -4.67
N GLY A 142 -15.66 -3.11 -3.68
CA GLY A 142 -15.25 -1.69 -3.71
C GLY A 142 -13.82 -1.47 -3.20
N GLN A 143 -12.96 -2.47 -3.37
CA GLN A 143 -11.59 -2.45 -2.87
C GLN A 143 -10.73 -1.44 -3.65
N LYS A 144 -9.86 -0.74 -2.94
CA LYS A 144 -8.90 0.21 -3.49
C LYS A 144 -7.48 -0.20 -3.11
N CYS A 145 -6.60 -0.25 -4.10
CA CYS A 145 -5.16 -0.40 -3.87
C CYS A 145 -4.59 0.96 -3.46
N ILE A 146 -3.99 1.02 -2.28
CA ILE A 146 -3.31 2.21 -1.73
C ILE A 146 -1.79 2.07 -1.78
N GLY A 147 -1.28 0.84 -1.91
CA GLY A 147 0.14 0.55 -2.06
C GLY A 147 0.37 -0.86 -2.56
N PHE A 148 1.56 -1.11 -3.11
CA PHE A 148 1.92 -2.41 -3.65
C PHE A 148 3.33 -2.82 -3.22
N GLU A 149 4.35 -2.07 -3.63
CA GLU A 149 5.76 -2.46 -3.42
C GLU A 149 6.17 -2.43 -1.95
N ASN A 150 5.78 -1.36 -1.24
CA ASN A 150 6.27 -1.07 0.10
C ASN A 150 5.35 -1.58 1.22
N ILE A 151 4.48 -2.55 0.93
CA ILE A 151 3.60 -3.16 1.92
C ILE A 151 4.39 -4.04 2.89
N VAL A 152 3.87 -4.19 4.11
CA VAL A 152 4.54 -4.91 5.20
C VAL A 152 4.90 -6.35 4.79
N SER A 153 4.00 -7.06 4.11
CA SER A 153 4.23 -8.46 3.70
C SER A 153 5.49 -8.61 2.84
N TYR A 154 5.72 -7.70 1.89
CA TYR A 154 6.91 -7.76 1.05
C TYR A 154 8.16 -7.30 1.80
N GLN A 155 8.06 -6.35 2.72
CA GLN A 155 9.20 -5.96 3.54
C GLN A 155 9.70 -7.11 4.42
N LEU A 156 8.80 -7.94 4.95
CA LEU A 156 9.13 -9.14 5.73
C LEU A 156 9.79 -10.23 4.88
N LEU A 157 9.45 -10.30 3.59
CA LEU A 157 9.90 -11.36 2.69
C LEU A 157 11.03 -10.93 1.74
N LYS A 158 11.45 -9.65 1.77
CA LYS A 158 12.35 -9.03 0.77
C LYS A 158 13.68 -9.75 0.54
N ASN A 159 14.17 -10.49 1.54
CA ASN A 159 15.43 -11.23 1.44
C ASN A 159 15.29 -12.51 0.60
N ASN A 160 14.07 -13.01 0.44
CA ASN A 160 13.78 -14.31 -0.18
C ASN A 160 12.86 -14.17 -1.41
N LEU A 161 11.95 -13.19 -1.40
CA LEU A 161 10.95 -12.98 -2.43
C LEU A 161 10.83 -11.49 -2.75
N LEU A 162 10.71 -11.20 -4.05
CA LEU A 162 10.37 -9.87 -4.55
C LEU A 162 8.86 -9.79 -4.86
N PRO A 163 8.29 -8.57 -4.86
CA PRO A 163 6.93 -8.37 -5.33
C PRO A 163 6.73 -8.91 -6.76
N PRO A 164 5.57 -9.48 -7.09
CA PRO A 164 5.25 -9.88 -8.46
C PRO A 164 5.43 -8.71 -9.43
N SER A 165 5.91 -9.00 -10.65
CA SER A 165 6.29 -8.03 -11.70
C SER A 165 7.67 -7.36 -11.54
N TYR A 166 8.39 -7.62 -10.44
CA TYR A 166 9.77 -7.15 -10.27
C TYR A 166 10.74 -8.30 -10.54
N ALA A 167 11.65 -8.09 -11.48
CA ALA A 167 12.68 -9.07 -11.78
C ALA A 167 13.78 -9.00 -10.71
N PRO A 168 14.09 -10.13 -10.04
CA PRO A 168 15.37 -10.26 -9.33
C PRO A 168 16.48 -10.11 -10.36
N GLY A 169 17.53 -9.38 -10.01
CA GLY A 169 18.62 -9.09 -10.95
C GLY A 169 19.24 -10.35 -11.56
N GLU A 170 19.54 -11.36 -10.75
CA GLU A 170 20.13 -12.61 -11.23
C GLU A 170 19.05 -13.66 -11.57
N PRO A 171 19.01 -14.17 -12.82
CA PRO A 171 18.16 -15.31 -13.18
C PRO A 171 18.49 -16.55 -12.34
N ASN A 172 17.51 -17.42 -12.10
CA ASN A 172 17.66 -18.66 -11.32
C ASN A 172 17.95 -18.49 -9.82
N PHE A 173 17.79 -17.29 -9.25
CA PHE A 173 17.97 -17.08 -7.80
C PHE A 173 17.15 -18.05 -6.92
N TRP A 174 16.00 -18.52 -7.41
CA TRP A 174 15.08 -19.44 -6.73
C TRP A 174 15.60 -20.88 -6.58
N VAL A 175 16.68 -21.26 -7.26
CA VAL A 175 17.25 -22.63 -7.17
C VAL A 175 17.93 -22.85 -5.82
N ASN A 176 18.46 -21.78 -5.21
CA ASN A 176 19.11 -21.85 -3.91
C ASN A 176 18.06 -21.80 -2.80
N LYS A 177 18.17 -22.71 -1.83
CA LYS A 177 17.35 -22.65 -0.62
C LYS A 177 17.61 -21.32 0.09
N PRO A 178 16.55 -20.55 0.43
CA PRO A 178 16.74 -19.31 1.18
C PRO A 178 17.41 -19.59 2.53
N ALA A 179 18.30 -18.69 2.95
CA ALA A 179 18.91 -18.78 4.28
C ALA A 179 17.79 -18.79 5.34
N ALA A 180 17.93 -19.66 6.35
CA ALA A 180 17.06 -19.58 7.51
C ALA A 180 17.27 -18.20 8.14
N PRO A 181 16.20 -17.52 8.60
CA PRO A 181 16.36 -16.32 9.42
C PRO A 181 17.32 -16.65 10.56
N GLN A 182 18.29 -15.77 10.83
CA GLN A 182 19.10 -15.90 12.05
C GLN A 182 18.15 -15.74 13.23
N GLN A 183 17.67 -16.86 13.79
CA GLN A 183 17.06 -16.84 15.09
C GLN A 183 18.17 -16.38 16.04
N ASN A 184 18.01 -15.22 16.66
CA ASN A 184 18.88 -14.80 17.75
C ASN A 184 18.75 -15.86 18.84
N SER A 185 19.68 -16.81 18.85
CA SER A 185 19.85 -17.81 19.89
C SER A 185 20.29 -17.11 21.16
N THR A 186 19.37 -16.45 21.85
CA THR A 186 19.50 -16.28 23.30
C THR A 186 19.17 -17.63 23.91
N GLU A 187 20.06 -18.61 23.69
CA GLU A 187 20.12 -19.81 24.49
C GLU A 187 20.48 -19.31 25.89
N VAL A 188 19.46 -19.13 26.72
CA VAL A 188 19.60 -18.99 28.16
C VAL A 188 20.35 -20.23 28.60
N ILE A 189 21.65 -20.08 28.82
CA ILE A 189 22.48 -21.05 29.53
C ILE A 189 21.92 -21.12 30.95
N ALA A 190 20.86 -21.91 31.13
CA ALA A 190 20.65 -22.61 32.37
C ALA A 190 21.67 -23.76 32.37
N HIS A 191 22.45 -23.84 33.46
CA HIS A 191 23.16 -25.00 34.02
C HIS A 191 24.56 -24.60 34.51
N GLY A 192 24.69 -24.47 35.83
CA GLY A 192 25.92 -24.26 36.57
C GLY A 192 25.68 -23.61 37.91
#